data_AF-A0A1H3V0I1-F1
#
_entry.id   AF-A0A1H3V0I1-F1
#
_cell.length_a   1.000
_cell.length_b   1.000
_cell.length_c   1.000
_cell.angle_alpha   90.00
_cell.angle_beta   90.00
_cell.angle_gamma   90.00
#
_symmetry.space_group_name_H-M   'P 1'
#
loop_
_entity.id
_entity.type
_entity.pdbx_description
1 polymer ?
#
loop_
_entity_poly.entity_id
_entity_poly.type
_entity_poly.pdbx_seq_one_letter_code
_entity_poly.pdbx_strand_id
1 'polypeptide(L)'
;MNITKVFLQKKLRLTEQLLQGFDIASDLAIYRQQTTIKDGVSHVYIDAKTYHPTMLRKPLDSHEHLSMFPVVFDYLDLVVDQGYGTSNKLFKEKLEIFRSKNRQPDPLLRHIEIMVFDYAIAVRNKLLHHQTRFSACGKFLQVKHGMKLEIEHFGLLNRLIYCLVRHMRAPQPLSLYRRALLVSAYRVVFGHLDHKLNRLVAREPRLPSMNLQRPRYLFDMVQENIAEDVVMFDKLAHFPDPSGYPDHQAFVKAHPDPDRKIMYGNHTFRLSYRGTVLRVPAEAIHQHPAYRLADFQHWTEQPA
;
A
#
# COMPACT_ATOMS: atom_id res chain seq x y z
N MET A 1 19.83 18.31 -28.01
CA MET A 1 19.08 17.79 -26.85
C MET A 1 18.76 18.96 -25.91
N ASN A 2 17.49 19.21 -25.55
CA ASN A 2 17.09 20.36 -24.73
C ASN A 2 17.66 20.25 -23.30
N ILE A 3 18.47 21.23 -22.87
CA ILE A 3 19.15 21.25 -21.55
C ILE A 3 18.16 21.04 -20.40
N THR A 4 16.96 21.63 -20.48
CA THR A 4 15.90 21.47 -19.47
C THR A 4 15.48 20.01 -19.33
N LYS A 5 15.32 19.29 -20.44
CA LYS A 5 14.95 17.87 -20.43
C LYS A 5 16.04 17.02 -19.76
N VAL A 6 17.30 17.32 -20.04
CA VAL A 6 18.46 16.64 -19.43
C VAL A 6 18.51 16.91 -17.92
N PHE A 7 18.32 18.16 -17.52
CA PHE A 7 18.30 18.55 -16.11
C PHE A 7 17.18 17.85 -15.34
N LEU A 8 15.95 17.85 -15.87
CA LEU A 8 14.82 17.18 -15.24
C LEU A 8 15.05 15.66 -15.11
N GLN A 9 15.65 15.02 -16.12
CA GLN A 9 16.00 13.59 -16.05
C GLN A 9 17.04 13.31 -14.97
N LYS A 10 18.09 14.15 -14.87
CA LYS A 10 19.10 14.04 -13.82
C LYS A 10 18.49 14.29 -12.43
N LYS A 11 17.64 15.30 -12.27
CA LYS A 11 16.94 15.58 -11.00
C LYS A 11 16.07 14.39 -10.60
N LEU A 12 15.28 13.84 -11.53
CA LEU A 12 14.44 12.67 -11.27
C LEU A 12 15.25 11.46 -10.79
N ARG A 13 16.37 11.16 -11.46
CA ARG A 13 17.27 10.06 -11.08
C ARG A 13 17.90 10.29 -9.71
N LEU A 14 18.38 11.50 -9.44
CA LEU A 14 18.99 11.85 -8.15
C LEU A 14 17.97 11.75 -7.01
N THR A 15 16.76 12.28 -7.20
CA THR A 15 15.68 12.18 -6.23
C THR A 15 15.30 10.72 -5.96
N GLU A 16 15.18 9.89 -7.00
CA GLU A 16 14.94 8.45 -6.82
C GLU A 16 16.05 7.77 -6.01
N GLN A 17 17.31 8.03 -6.33
CA GLN A 17 18.46 7.46 -5.61
C GLN A 17 18.49 7.87 -4.14
N LEU A 18 18.17 9.15 -3.84
CA LEU A 18 18.05 9.64 -2.47
C LEU A 18 16.95 8.89 -1.71
N LEU A 19 15.75 8.78 -2.31
CA LEU A 19 14.60 8.13 -1.67
C LEU A 19 14.81 6.62 -1.47
N GLN A 20 15.60 5.96 -2.34
CA GLN A 20 15.93 4.54 -2.22
C GLN A 20 16.70 4.19 -0.93
N GLY A 21 17.38 5.17 -0.31
CA GLY A 21 18.08 4.99 0.96
C GLY A 21 17.18 4.95 2.20
N PHE A 22 15.89 5.29 2.06
CA PHE A 22 14.93 5.35 3.17
C PHE A 22 13.82 4.31 3.02
N ASP A 23 13.14 4.00 4.12
CA ASP A 23 11.99 3.09 4.16
C ASP A 23 10.81 3.53 3.28
N ILE A 24 10.79 4.78 2.82
CA ILE A 24 9.92 5.35 1.77
C ILE A 24 9.90 4.47 0.51
N ALA A 25 11.04 3.89 0.14
CA ALA A 25 11.16 3.06 -1.06
C ALA A 25 10.70 1.60 -0.85
N SER A 26 10.19 1.28 0.34
CA SER A 26 9.60 -0.02 0.64
C SER A 26 8.23 -0.20 0.01
N ASP A 27 7.78 -1.44 -0.05
CA ASP A 27 6.41 -1.80 -0.46
C ASP A 27 5.37 -1.06 0.43
N LEU A 28 4.08 -1.01 0.09
CA LEU A 28 2.99 -0.43 0.90
C LEU A 28 2.62 -1.27 2.13
N ALA A 29 2.86 -2.58 2.07
CA ALA A 29 2.79 -3.46 3.24
C ALA A 29 4.20 -3.83 3.68
N ILE A 30 4.43 -3.79 5.00
CA ILE A 30 5.63 -4.34 5.63
C ILE A 30 5.30 -5.78 6.00
N TYR A 31 6.14 -6.74 5.64
CA TYR A 31 5.90 -8.14 5.98
C TYR A 31 6.79 -8.59 7.12
N ARG A 32 6.19 -9.37 8.03
CA ARG A 32 6.90 -10.33 8.85
C ARG A 32 6.72 -11.68 8.19
N GLN A 33 7.81 -12.34 7.90
CA GLN A 33 7.73 -13.69 7.38
C GLN A 33 7.61 -14.67 8.54
N GLN A 34 6.62 -15.56 8.44
CA GLN A 34 6.60 -16.78 9.24
C GLN A 34 6.85 -17.94 8.30
N THR A 35 7.77 -18.81 8.71
CA THR A 35 8.14 -19.99 7.94
C THR A 35 7.50 -21.20 8.57
N THR A 36 6.69 -21.93 7.81
CA THR A 36 6.21 -23.24 8.23
C THR A 36 7.36 -24.23 8.09
N ILE A 37 7.67 -24.96 9.17
CA ILE A 37 8.63 -26.06 9.14
C ILE A 37 7.88 -27.31 8.69
N LYS A 38 8.29 -27.93 7.59
CA LYS A 38 7.73 -29.19 7.11
C LYS A 38 8.85 -30.22 7.01
N ASP A 39 8.62 -31.42 7.55
CA ASP A 39 9.57 -32.54 7.51
C ASP A 39 10.98 -32.19 8.06
N GLY A 40 11.05 -31.31 9.07
CA GLY A 40 12.31 -30.87 9.66
C GLY A 40 13.08 -29.81 8.85
N VAL A 41 12.52 -29.34 7.73
CA VAL A 41 13.13 -28.29 6.88
C VAL A 41 12.30 -27.01 6.98
N SER A 42 12.98 -25.89 7.26
CA SER A 42 12.38 -24.56 7.22
C SER A 42 12.68 -23.89 5.88
N HIS A 43 11.65 -23.45 5.16
CA HIS A 43 11.81 -22.68 3.93
C HIS A 43 11.62 -21.18 4.22
N VAL A 44 12.67 -20.54 4.74
CA VAL A 44 12.65 -19.09 4.94
C VAL A 44 12.96 -18.42 3.61
N TYR A 45 11.97 -17.82 2.97
CA TYR A 45 12.19 -16.90 1.83
C TYR A 45 12.70 -15.54 2.34
N ILE A 46 13.97 -15.50 2.77
CA ILE A 46 14.61 -14.22 3.10
C ILE A 46 14.97 -13.55 1.78
N ASP A 47 14.35 -12.41 1.46
CA ASP A 47 14.87 -11.57 0.38
C ASP A 47 16.31 -11.18 0.77
N ALA A 48 17.30 -11.62 -0.01
CA ALA A 48 18.72 -11.39 0.26
C ALA A 48 19.05 -9.89 0.40
N LYS A 49 18.19 -8.99 -0.10
CA LYS A 49 18.28 -7.54 0.10
C LYS A 49 18.18 -7.12 1.56
N THR A 50 17.58 -7.92 2.43
CA THR A 50 17.32 -7.57 3.84
C THR A 50 18.56 -7.73 4.74
N TYR A 51 19.61 -8.44 4.29
CA TYR A 51 20.77 -8.78 5.13
C TYR A 51 22.04 -7.97 4.83
N HIS A 52 22.08 -7.21 3.74
CA HIS A 52 23.24 -6.38 3.46
C HIS A 52 23.09 -5.06 4.23
N PRO A 53 24.03 -4.67 5.13
CA PRO A 53 23.93 -3.44 5.91
C PRO A 53 23.81 -2.18 5.03
N THR A 54 24.34 -2.24 3.81
CA THR A 54 24.22 -1.17 2.79
C THR A 54 22.92 -1.21 1.98
N MET A 55 22.11 -2.26 2.14
CA MET A 55 20.76 -2.41 1.55
C MET A 55 19.63 -2.22 2.58
N LEU A 56 19.96 -2.13 3.88
CA LEU A 56 19.01 -1.74 4.91
C LEU A 56 18.68 -0.25 4.75
N ARG A 57 17.46 0.00 4.30
CA ARG A 57 16.87 1.34 4.23
C ARG A 57 16.80 1.95 5.62
N LYS A 58 17.21 3.21 5.76
CA LYS A 58 17.07 3.95 7.02
C LYS A 58 15.57 4.08 7.35
N PRO A 59 15.09 3.54 8.49
CA PRO A 59 13.73 3.80 8.95
C PRO A 59 13.60 5.26 9.37
N LEU A 60 12.48 5.88 9.05
CA LEU A 60 12.18 7.25 9.44
C LEU A 60 11.04 7.27 10.45
N ASP A 61 11.13 8.14 11.46
CA ASP A 61 9.97 8.44 12.30
C ASP A 61 8.95 9.32 11.56
N SER A 62 7.79 9.53 12.16
CA SER A 62 6.70 10.29 11.55
C SER A 62 7.06 11.75 11.24
N HIS A 63 7.91 12.39 12.04
CA HIS A 63 8.37 13.78 11.83
C HIS A 63 9.50 13.86 10.80
N GLU A 64 10.39 12.87 10.77
CA GLU A 64 11.37 12.72 9.69
C GLU A 64 10.65 12.48 8.35
N HIS A 65 9.61 11.64 8.32
CA HIS A 65 8.75 11.46 7.14
C HIS A 65 8.02 12.75 6.73
N LEU A 66 7.49 13.51 7.70
CA LEU A 66 6.90 14.82 7.45
C LEU A 66 7.92 15.78 6.81
N SER A 67 9.15 15.76 7.30
CA SER A 67 10.27 16.59 6.81
C SER A 67 10.74 16.17 5.41
N MET A 68 10.69 14.88 5.10
CA MET A 68 11.03 14.34 3.78
C MET A 68 9.93 14.52 2.73
N PHE A 69 8.70 14.84 3.15
CA PHE A 69 7.57 14.94 2.23
C PHE A 69 7.81 15.88 1.04
N PRO A 70 8.39 17.09 1.17
CA PRO A 70 8.67 17.95 0.03
C PRO A 70 9.56 17.29 -1.04
N VAL A 71 10.54 16.46 -0.63
CA VAL A 71 11.41 15.71 -1.55
C VAL A 71 10.62 14.61 -2.27
N VAL A 72 9.74 13.92 -1.54
CA VAL A 72 8.84 12.90 -2.12
C VAL A 72 7.82 13.51 -3.08
N PHE A 73 7.29 14.69 -2.75
CA PHE A 73 6.42 15.45 -3.65
C PHE A 73 7.17 15.90 -4.91
N ASP A 74 8.39 16.41 -4.78
CA ASP A 74 9.23 16.77 -5.92
C ASP A 74 9.43 15.57 -6.87
N TYR A 75 9.54 14.35 -6.34
CA TYR A 75 9.62 13.13 -7.16
C TYR A 75 8.36 12.93 -8.01
N LEU A 76 7.17 13.14 -7.42
CA LEU A 76 5.89 13.08 -8.12
C LEU A 76 5.73 14.21 -9.14
N ASP A 77 6.02 15.44 -8.75
CA ASP A 77 5.94 16.62 -9.62
C ASP A 77 6.84 16.48 -10.86
N LEU A 78 8.06 15.94 -10.68
CA LEU A 78 8.97 15.70 -11.81
C LEU A 78 8.43 14.68 -12.81
N VAL A 79 7.72 13.65 -12.35
CA VAL A 79 7.10 12.67 -13.24
C VAL A 79 5.90 13.27 -13.97
N VAL A 80 5.09 14.10 -13.30
CA VAL A 80 4.02 14.86 -13.96
C VAL A 80 4.61 15.82 -14.99
N ASP A 81 5.67 16.55 -14.65
CA ASP A 81 6.33 17.49 -15.56
C ASP A 81 6.91 16.83 -16.80
N GLN A 82 7.59 15.69 -16.64
CA GLN A 82 8.15 14.96 -17.77
C GLN A 82 7.06 14.28 -18.62
N GLY A 83 6.04 13.70 -17.98
CA GLY A 83 4.96 12.98 -18.66
C GLY A 83 4.02 13.89 -19.44
N TYR A 84 3.80 15.11 -18.95
CA TYR A 84 2.78 16.03 -19.49
C TYR A 84 3.34 17.35 -20.02
N GLY A 85 4.64 17.59 -19.91
CA GLY A 85 5.31 18.80 -20.41
C GLY A 85 4.93 20.05 -19.62
N THR A 86 4.78 19.93 -18.30
CA THR A 86 4.22 20.98 -17.43
C THR A 86 5.24 21.75 -16.59
N SER A 87 6.54 21.61 -16.88
CA SER A 87 7.63 22.14 -16.04
C SER A 87 7.63 23.66 -15.82
N ASN A 88 6.99 24.43 -16.72
CA ASN A 88 6.86 25.89 -16.63
C ASN A 88 5.47 26.35 -16.15
N LYS A 89 4.63 25.43 -15.66
CA LYS A 89 3.23 25.72 -15.29
C LYS A 89 3.05 25.77 -13.78
N LEU A 90 2.08 26.56 -13.34
CA LEU A 90 1.66 26.62 -11.93
C LEU A 90 0.91 25.33 -11.55
N PHE A 91 0.96 24.94 -10.27
CA PHE A 91 0.37 23.67 -9.81
C PHE A 91 -1.11 23.47 -10.17
N LYS A 92 -1.92 24.55 -10.16
CA LYS A 92 -3.33 24.48 -10.58
C LYS A 92 -3.46 24.05 -12.04
N GLU A 93 -2.68 24.68 -12.92
CA GLU A 93 -2.64 24.35 -14.35
C GLU A 93 -2.04 22.95 -14.58
N LYS A 94 -0.98 22.57 -13.83
CA LYS A 94 -0.44 21.20 -13.87
C LYS A 94 -1.53 20.16 -13.56
N LEU A 95 -2.33 20.39 -12.52
CA LEU A 95 -3.40 19.48 -12.11
C LEU A 95 -4.51 19.37 -13.17
N GLU A 96 -4.89 20.48 -13.81
CA GLU A 96 -5.88 20.48 -14.90
C GLU A 96 -5.37 19.71 -16.13
N ILE A 97 -4.10 19.92 -16.51
CA ILE A 97 -3.44 19.17 -17.58
C ILE A 97 -3.35 17.69 -17.21
N PHE A 98 -2.97 17.37 -15.98
CA PHE A 98 -2.87 15.97 -15.53
C PHE A 98 -4.24 15.28 -15.56
N ARG A 99 -5.30 15.93 -15.07
CA ARG A 99 -6.67 15.39 -15.13
C ARG A 99 -7.12 15.09 -16.55
N SER A 100 -6.87 16.01 -17.48
CA SER A 100 -7.30 15.89 -18.88
C SER A 100 -6.48 14.87 -19.68
N LYS A 101 -5.16 14.84 -19.46
CA LYS A 101 -4.23 14.03 -20.27
C LYS A 101 -3.87 12.68 -19.66
N ASN A 102 -4.16 12.42 -18.38
CA ASN A 102 -3.86 11.12 -17.77
C ASN A 102 -4.69 10.01 -18.45
N ARG A 103 -4.00 9.09 -19.14
CA ARG A 103 -4.57 7.97 -19.89
C ARG A 103 -4.53 6.63 -19.15
N GLN A 104 -4.34 6.65 -17.83
CA GLN A 104 -4.40 5.45 -16.99
C GLN A 104 -5.71 4.68 -17.26
N PRO A 105 -5.64 3.45 -17.83
CA PRO A 105 -6.82 2.69 -18.21
C PRO A 105 -7.69 2.28 -17.02
N ASP A 106 -7.09 1.99 -15.86
CA ASP A 106 -7.83 1.69 -14.63
C ASP A 106 -8.44 2.99 -14.06
N PRO A 107 -9.77 3.16 -14.05
CA PRO A 107 -10.41 4.40 -13.59
C PRO A 107 -10.18 4.67 -12.10
N LEU A 108 -10.07 3.62 -11.29
CA LEU A 108 -9.80 3.72 -9.85
C LEU A 108 -8.36 4.20 -9.63
N LEU A 109 -7.40 3.61 -10.33
CA LEU A 109 -6.00 4.02 -10.23
C LEU A 109 -5.80 5.44 -10.76
N ARG A 110 -6.42 5.79 -11.90
CA ARG A 110 -6.40 7.15 -12.46
C ARG A 110 -6.91 8.17 -11.44
N HIS A 111 -8.01 7.85 -10.76
CA HIS A 111 -8.58 8.70 -9.73
C HIS A 111 -7.61 8.86 -8.55
N ILE A 112 -7.03 7.77 -8.05
CA ILE A 112 -6.03 7.80 -6.96
C ILE A 112 -4.82 8.67 -7.36
N GLU A 113 -4.23 8.46 -8.53
CA GLU A 113 -3.08 9.24 -9.02
C GLU A 113 -3.39 10.75 -9.03
N ILE A 114 -4.53 11.14 -9.58
CA ILE A 114 -4.97 12.54 -9.66
C ILE A 114 -5.18 13.15 -8.27
N MET A 115 -5.89 12.42 -7.39
CA MET A 115 -6.23 12.94 -6.08
C MET A 115 -5.01 13.01 -5.15
N VAL A 116 -4.10 12.03 -5.22
CA VAL A 116 -2.82 12.09 -4.51
C VAL A 116 -2.04 13.32 -4.96
N PHE A 117 -1.96 13.61 -6.26
CA PHE A 117 -1.28 14.83 -6.73
C PHE A 117 -1.94 16.12 -6.22
N ASP A 118 -3.26 16.23 -6.29
CA ASP A 118 -4.02 17.40 -5.79
C ASP A 118 -3.78 17.62 -4.28
N TYR A 119 -3.99 16.59 -3.46
CA TYR A 119 -3.78 16.69 -2.02
C TYR A 119 -2.30 16.94 -1.67
N ALA A 120 -1.36 16.35 -2.40
CA ALA A 120 0.05 16.53 -2.13
C ALA A 120 0.53 17.96 -2.44
N ILE A 121 -0.02 18.64 -3.46
CA ILE A 121 0.22 20.08 -3.70
C ILE A 121 -0.15 20.90 -2.46
N ALA A 122 -1.32 20.64 -1.87
CA ALA A 122 -1.80 21.36 -0.70
C ALA A 122 -0.89 21.14 0.52
N VAL A 123 -0.49 19.89 0.77
CA VAL A 123 0.44 19.54 1.86
C VAL A 123 1.80 20.20 1.66
N ARG A 124 2.39 20.11 0.46
CA ARG A 124 3.71 20.69 0.16
C ARG A 124 3.73 22.18 0.38
N ASN A 125 2.72 22.91 -0.09
CA ASN A 125 2.63 24.35 0.11
C ASN A 125 2.52 24.70 1.59
N LYS A 126 1.81 23.88 2.39
CA LYS A 126 1.71 24.09 3.83
C LYS A 126 3.06 23.93 4.55
N LEU A 127 3.84 22.91 4.17
CA LEU A 127 5.12 22.60 4.79
C LEU A 127 6.22 23.61 4.44
N LEU A 128 6.33 24.02 3.17
CA LEU A 128 7.43 24.88 2.72
C LEU A 128 7.34 26.32 3.20
N HIS A 129 6.13 26.82 3.48
CA HIS A 129 5.98 28.17 4.01
C HIS A 129 6.13 28.21 5.53
N HIS A 130 6.44 27.09 6.20
CA HIS A 130 6.50 26.95 7.67
C HIS A 130 5.27 27.51 8.40
N GLN A 131 4.15 27.68 7.69
CA GLN A 131 2.86 28.10 8.23
C GLN A 131 2.10 26.91 8.82
N THR A 132 2.82 25.87 9.25
CA THR A 132 2.27 24.62 9.74
C THR A 132 1.48 24.89 11.01
N ARG A 133 0.15 24.83 10.89
CA ARG A 133 -0.74 24.80 12.05
C ARG A 133 -0.92 23.35 12.43
N PHE A 134 -0.23 22.95 13.48
CA PHE A 134 -0.53 21.70 14.14
C PHE A 134 -1.81 21.85 14.94
N SER A 135 -2.61 20.78 15.06
CA SER A 135 -3.68 20.73 16.05
C SER A 135 -3.12 20.98 17.46
N ALA A 136 -3.95 21.43 18.40
CA ALA A 136 -3.54 21.63 19.79
C ALA A 136 -2.86 20.39 20.43
N CYS A 137 -3.25 19.19 20.03
CA CYS A 137 -2.64 17.93 20.50
C CYS A 137 -1.38 17.50 19.74
N GLY A 138 -0.89 18.30 18.78
CA GLY A 138 0.28 17.98 17.95
C GLY A 138 0.12 16.83 16.96
N LYS A 139 -0.97 16.03 17.04
CA LYS A 139 -1.14 14.81 16.23
C LYS A 139 -1.51 15.04 14.77
N PHE A 140 -2.09 16.20 14.45
CA PHE A 140 -2.60 16.50 13.12
C PHE A 140 -1.93 17.74 12.53
N LEU A 141 -1.62 17.66 11.24
CA LEU A 141 -1.33 18.81 10.40
C LEU A 141 -2.64 19.36 9.83
N GLN A 142 -2.95 20.62 10.10
CA GLN A 142 -4.05 21.33 9.45
C GLN A 142 -3.56 21.95 8.15
N VAL A 143 -3.98 21.39 7.02
CA VAL A 143 -3.50 21.81 5.68
C VAL A 143 -4.32 23.00 5.18
N LYS A 144 -5.64 22.81 5.07
CA LYS A 144 -6.64 23.82 4.70
C LYS A 144 -7.99 23.45 5.32
N HIS A 145 -9.01 24.30 5.16
CA HIS A 145 -10.36 24.00 5.66
C HIS A 145 -10.84 22.63 5.18
N GLY A 146 -11.31 21.79 6.11
CA GLY A 146 -11.75 20.41 5.83
C GLY A 146 -10.63 19.38 5.61
N MET A 147 -9.36 19.79 5.50
CA MET A 147 -8.22 18.89 5.26
C MET A 147 -7.28 18.85 6.46
N LYS A 148 -7.34 17.75 7.21
CA LYS A 148 -6.45 17.42 8.33
C LYS A 148 -5.75 16.09 8.06
N LEU A 149 -4.45 16.01 8.27
CA LEU A 149 -3.69 14.77 8.11
C LEU A 149 -3.03 14.40 9.44
N GLU A 150 -3.10 13.13 9.81
CA GLU A 150 -2.37 12.61 10.97
C GLU A 150 -0.89 12.53 10.64
N ILE A 151 -0.04 13.03 11.54
CA ILE A 151 1.41 13.03 11.35
C ILE A 151 1.91 11.58 11.23
N GLU A 152 1.34 10.64 11.99
CA GLU A 152 1.67 9.22 11.94
C GLU A 152 1.45 8.58 10.55
N HIS A 153 0.60 9.15 9.69
CA HIS A 153 0.34 8.58 8.37
C HIS A 153 1.32 9.10 7.29
N PHE A 154 2.24 10.01 7.60
CA PHE A 154 3.19 10.53 6.62
C PHE A 154 4.13 9.47 6.06
N GLY A 155 4.50 8.46 6.83
CA GLY A 155 5.26 7.32 6.31
C GLY A 155 4.52 6.55 5.22
N LEU A 156 3.22 6.29 5.44
CA LEU A 156 2.36 5.63 4.47
C LEU A 156 2.08 6.51 3.24
N LEU A 157 1.87 7.82 3.44
CA LEU A 157 1.72 8.79 2.35
C LEU A 157 2.97 8.83 1.46
N ASN A 158 4.16 8.88 2.05
CA ASN A 158 5.41 8.90 1.29
C ASN A 158 5.59 7.61 0.47
N ARG A 159 5.29 6.45 1.07
CA ARG A 159 5.33 5.14 0.36
C ARG A 159 4.25 5.05 -0.73
N LEU A 160 3.05 5.60 -0.50
CA LEU A 160 1.98 5.72 -1.51
C LEU A 160 2.45 6.52 -2.71
N ILE A 161 2.98 7.72 -2.50
CA ILE A 161 3.50 8.56 -3.58
C ILE A 161 4.64 7.84 -4.31
N TYR A 162 5.60 7.28 -3.58
CA TYR A 162 6.73 6.57 -4.19
C TYR A 162 6.27 5.39 -5.06
N CYS A 163 5.30 4.59 -4.58
CA CYS A 163 4.71 3.48 -5.31
C CYS A 163 4.01 3.95 -6.60
N LEU A 164 3.17 4.98 -6.50
CA LEU A 164 2.48 5.57 -7.66
C LEU A 164 3.47 6.14 -8.68
N VAL A 165 4.49 6.86 -8.25
CA VAL A 165 5.50 7.42 -9.14
C VAL A 165 6.22 6.32 -9.92
N ARG A 166 6.59 5.22 -9.26
CA ARG A 166 7.23 4.08 -9.95
C ARG A 166 6.29 3.45 -10.97
N HIS A 167 5.01 3.32 -10.64
CA HIS A 167 3.99 2.81 -11.57
C HIS A 167 3.79 3.74 -12.77
N MET A 168 3.65 5.04 -12.55
CA MET A 168 3.49 6.03 -13.62
C MET A 168 4.67 6.05 -14.61
N ARG A 169 5.88 5.75 -14.13
CA ARG A 169 7.09 5.68 -14.97
C ARG A 169 7.22 4.38 -15.75
N ALA A 170 6.69 3.29 -15.22
CA ALA A 170 6.72 1.96 -15.82
C ALA A 170 5.33 1.31 -15.67
N PRO A 171 4.34 1.81 -16.44
CA PRO A 171 2.96 1.38 -16.28
C PRO A 171 2.83 -0.08 -16.68
N GLN A 172 2.59 -0.91 -15.69
CA GLN A 172 2.24 -2.32 -15.83
C GLN A 172 0.88 -2.54 -15.17
N PRO A 173 0.05 -3.48 -15.65
CA PRO A 173 -1.18 -3.77 -14.95
C PRO A 173 -0.89 -4.20 -13.51
N LEU A 174 -1.75 -3.80 -12.58
CA LEU A 174 -1.57 -4.14 -11.18
C LEU A 174 -2.38 -5.41 -10.87
N SER A 175 -1.75 -6.38 -10.19
CA SER A 175 -2.49 -7.49 -9.60
C SER A 175 -3.52 -6.98 -8.59
N LEU A 176 -4.58 -7.75 -8.35
CA LEU A 176 -5.64 -7.37 -7.39
C LEU A 176 -5.08 -7.11 -6.00
N TYR A 177 -4.05 -7.86 -5.61
CA TYR A 177 -3.33 -7.63 -4.37
C TYR A 177 -2.72 -6.22 -4.29
N ARG A 178 -2.01 -5.80 -5.34
CA ARG A 178 -1.41 -4.46 -5.44
C ARG A 178 -2.48 -3.37 -5.46
N ARG A 179 -3.58 -3.58 -6.19
CA ARG A 179 -4.73 -2.66 -6.21
C ARG A 179 -5.34 -2.50 -4.82
N ALA A 180 -5.56 -3.61 -4.10
CA ALA A 180 -6.10 -3.57 -2.74
C ALA A 180 -5.17 -2.84 -1.76
N LEU A 181 -3.84 -2.99 -1.90
CA LEU A 181 -2.86 -2.27 -1.08
C LEU A 181 -2.91 -0.77 -1.33
N LEU A 182 -2.94 -0.35 -2.60
CA LEU A 182 -3.03 1.06 -2.98
C LEU A 182 -4.31 1.71 -2.46
N VAL A 183 -5.46 1.06 -2.66
CA VAL A 183 -6.75 1.56 -2.17
C VAL A 183 -6.76 1.65 -0.65
N SER A 184 -6.23 0.64 0.04
CA SER A 184 -6.15 0.64 1.51
C SER A 184 -5.22 1.76 2.01
N ALA A 185 -4.06 1.95 1.39
CA ALA A 185 -3.14 3.03 1.73
C ALA A 185 -3.77 4.41 1.52
N TYR A 186 -4.41 4.60 0.36
CA TYR A 186 -5.12 5.84 0.05
C TYR A 186 -6.27 6.11 1.03
N ARG A 187 -7.05 5.09 1.41
CA ARG A 187 -8.14 5.21 2.39
C ARG A 187 -7.64 5.67 3.75
N VAL A 188 -6.53 5.12 4.23
CA VAL A 188 -5.94 5.52 5.52
C VAL A 188 -5.57 7.00 5.49
N VAL A 189 -4.87 7.46 4.44
CA VAL A 189 -4.36 8.84 4.40
C VAL A 189 -5.44 9.86 4.03
N PHE A 190 -6.25 9.58 3.01
CA PHE A 190 -7.15 10.54 2.38
C PHE A 190 -8.63 10.12 2.34
N GLY A 191 -9.00 8.94 2.87
CA GLY A 191 -10.36 8.41 2.74
C GLY A 191 -11.45 9.32 3.31
N HIS A 192 -11.12 10.12 4.32
CA HIS A 192 -12.03 11.11 4.91
C HIS A 192 -12.30 12.34 4.03
N LEU A 193 -11.50 12.55 2.97
CA LEU A 193 -11.60 13.68 2.04
C LEU A 193 -12.28 13.31 0.72
N ASP A 194 -12.39 12.02 0.41
CA ASP A 194 -12.76 11.54 -0.92
C ASP A 194 -13.94 10.58 -0.91
N HIS A 195 -15.14 11.15 -0.91
CA HIS A 195 -16.39 10.39 -0.98
C HIS A 195 -16.60 9.69 -2.33
N LYS A 196 -15.87 10.07 -3.39
CA LYS A 196 -16.01 9.45 -4.72
C LYS A 196 -15.33 8.08 -4.77
N LEU A 197 -14.28 7.86 -3.98
CA LEU A 197 -13.54 6.60 -3.92
C LEU A 197 -14.45 5.38 -3.74
N ASN A 198 -15.41 5.45 -2.81
CA ASN A 198 -16.30 4.32 -2.53
C ASN A 198 -17.17 3.92 -3.72
N ARG A 199 -17.60 4.89 -4.54
CA ARG A 199 -18.36 4.62 -5.77
C ARG A 199 -17.52 3.95 -6.84
N LEU A 200 -16.21 4.24 -6.90
CA LEU A 200 -15.30 3.61 -7.85
C LEU A 200 -14.94 2.18 -7.41
N VAL A 201 -14.66 1.98 -6.12
CA VAL A 201 -14.35 0.65 -5.56
C VAL A 201 -15.55 -0.31 -5.72
N ALA A 202 -16.79 0.18 -5.63
CA ALA A 202 -17.99 -0.64 -5.79
C ALA A 202 -18.20 -1.18 -7.22
N ARG A 203 -17.49 -0.67 -8.23
CA ARG A 203 -17.61 -1.11 -9.64
C ARG A 203 -16.63 -2.22 -10.01
N GLU A 204 -15.71 -2.54 -9.13
CA GLU A 204 -14.60 -3.48 -9.32
C GLU A 204 -14.85 -4.77 -8.52
N PRO A 205 -14.10 -5.87 -8.78
CA PRO A 205 -14.05 -7.00 -7.85
C PRO A 205 -13.83 -6.48 -6.44
N ARG A 206 -14.59 -6.98 -5.46
CA ARG A 206 -14.64 -6.42 -4.11
C ARG A 206 -13.23 -6.41 -3.49
N LEU A 207 -12.57 -5.25 -3.51
CA LEU A 207 -11.24 -5.09 -2.96
C LEU A 207 -11.34 -5.06 -1.42
N PRO A 208 -10.66 -5.97 -0.71
CA PRO A 208 -10.68 -5.99 0.74
C PRO A 208 -9.97 -4.76 1.32
N SER A 209 -10.43 -4.31 2.47
CA SER A 209 -9.75 -3.27 3.25
C SER A 209 -8.64 -3.92 4.07
N MET A 210 -7.39 -3.64 3.74
CA MET A 210 -6.24 -4.17 4.48
C MET A 210 -5.76 -3.15 5.50
N ASN A 211 -5.45 -3.61 6.71
CA ASN A 211 -4.78 -2.77 7.69
C ASN A 211 -3.27 -2.71 7.37
N LEU A 212 -2.77 -1.50 7.13
CA LEU A 212 -1.38 -1.20 6.76
C LEU A 212 -0.59 -0.50 7.88
N GLN A 213 -1.24 -0.24 9.03
CA GLN A 213 -0.57 0.33 10.20
C GLN A 213 0.29 -0.70 10.93
N ARG A 214 0.02 -1.99 10.73
CA ARG A 214 0.76 -3.09 11.34
C ARG A 214 1.46 -3.93 10.26
N PRO A 215 2.62 -4.53 10.58
CA PRO A 215 3.22 -5.52 9.71
C PRO A 215 2.25 -6.66 9.42
N ARG A 216 2.26 -7.14 8.18
CA ARG A 216 1.46 -8.28 7.72
C ARG A 216 2.27 -9.56 7.84
N TYR A 217 1.64 -10.66 8.21
CA TYR A 217 2.29 -11.96 8.19
C TYR A 217 2.17 -12.56 6.80
N LEU A 218 3.30 -12.91 6.19
CA LEU A 218 3.34 -13.61 4.91
C LEU A 218 3.56 -15.10 5.17
N PHE A 219 2.56 -15.91 4.81
CA PHE A 219 2.63 -17.36 4.81
C PHE A 219 2.93 -17.83 3.40
N ASP A 220 4.11 -18.40 3.21
CA ASP A 220 4.49 -18.99 1.93
C ASP A 220 4.11 -20.47 1.92
N MET A 221 3.05 -20.79 1.17
CA MET A 221 2.51 -22.13 1.04
C MET A 221 2.55 -22.58 -0.43
N VAL A 222 3.42 -21.98 -1.25
CA VAL A 222 3.52 -22.32 -2.69
C VAL A 222 3.96 -23.77 -2.91
N GLN A 223 4.73 -24.33 -1.98
CA GLN A 223 5.15 -25.74 -2.04
C GLN A 223 4.12 -26.70 -1.43
N GLU A 224 3.04 -26.19 -0.83
CA GLU A 224 1.97 -27.04 -0.34
C GLU A 224 1.08 -27.48 -1.49
N ASN A 225 0.86 -28.79 -1.61
CA ASN A 225 -0.06 -29.35 -2.58
C ASN A 225 -1.50 -29.24 -2.04
N ILE A 226 -2.14 -28.09 -2.29
CA ILE A 226 -3.53 -27.83 -1.91
C ILE A 226 -4.41 -28.13 -3.13
N ALA A 227 -5.38 -29.03 -2.98
CA ALA A 227 -6.31 -29.35 -4.06
C ALA A 227 -7.20 -28.14 -4.40
N GLU A 228 -7.55 -28.01 -5.69
CA GLU A 228 -8.26 -26.84 -6.23
C GLU A 228 -9.65 -26.62 -5.63
N ASP A 229 -10.27 -27.69 -5.12
CA ASP A 229 -11.61 -27.72 -4.56
C ASP A 229 -11.66 -27.45 -3.04
N VAL A 230 -10.50 -27.32 -2.39
CA VAL A 230 -10.40 -27.03 -0.95
C VAL A 230 -10.98 -25.66 -0.63
N VAL A 231 -11.91 -25.61 0.32
CA VAL A 231 -12.46 -24.37 0.88
C VAL A 231 -11.37 -23.66 1.69
N MET A 232 -10.96 -22.48 1.23
CA MET A 232 -9.77 -21.79 1.77
C MET A 232 -9.97 -21.30 3.19
N PHE A 233 -11.20 -20.91 3.56
CA PHE A 233 -11.50 -20.52 4.93
C PHE A 233 -11.29 -21.69 5.88
N ASP A 234 -11.81 -22.88 5.57
CA ASP A 234 -11.66 -24.04 6.44
C ASP A 234 -10.21 -24.50 6.57
N LYS A 235 -9.42 -24.37 5.50
CA LYS A 235 -8.00 -24.73 5.47
C LYS A 235 -7.12 -23.78 6.29
N LEU A 236 -7.42 -22.48 6.29
CA LEU A 236 -6.53 -21.44 6.82
C LEU A 236 -7.04 -20.73 8.08
N ALA A 237 -8.34 -20.84 8.39
CA ALA A 237 -8.90 -20.31 9.62
C ALA A 237 -8.57 -21.24 10.81
N HIS A 238 -8.43 -20.65 11.99
CA HIS A 238 -8.05 -21.36 13.21
C HIS A 238 -9.15 -21.20 14.26
N PHE A 239 -9.28 -22.18 15.15
CA PHE A 239 -10.06 -21.96 16.37
C PHE A 239 -9.35 -20.91 17.25
N PRO A 240 -10.09 -19.98 17.87
CA PRO A 240 -9.51 -18.99 18.75
C PRO A 240 -8.84 -19.67 19.95
N ASP A 241 -7.63 -19.21 20.29
CA ASP A 241 -6.85 -19.75 21.41
C ASP A 241 -6.99 -18.85 22.66
N PRO A 242 -7.34 -19.39 23.84
CA PRO A 242 -7.43 -18.62 25.07
C PRO A 242 -6.09 -18.09 25.60
N SER A 243 -4.95 -18.59 25.14
CA SER A 243 -3.60 -18.33 25.69
C SER A 243 -3.08 -16.88 25.59
N GLY A 244 -3.86 -15.96 25.02
CA GLY A 244 -3.57 -14.53 24.96
C GLY A 244 -4.47 -13.62 25.82
N TYR A 245 -5.40 -14.20 26.59
CA TYR A 245 -6.39 -13.45 27.36
C TYR A 245 -6.08 -13.49 28.86
N PRO A 246 -6.37 -12.42 29.61
CA PRO A 246 -6.10 -12.37 31.05
C PRO A 246 -6.92 -13.40 31.83
N ASP A 247 -8.12 -13.73 31.34
CA ASP A 247 -9.01 -14.74 31.90
C ASP A 247 -9.98 -15.28 30.84
N HIS A 248 -10.75 -16.30 31.21
CA HIS A 248 -11.74 -16.92 30.32
C HIS A 248 -12.90 -15.97 29.97
N GLN A 249 -13.29 -15.06 30.86
CA GLN A 249 -14.37 -14.10 30.57
C GLN A 249 -13.95 -13.13 29.46
N ALA A 250 -12.71 -12.65 29.49
CA ALA A 250 -12.13 -11.80 28.46
C ALA A 250 -12.02 -12.54 27.11
N PHE A 251 -11.65 -13.83 27.14
CA PHE A 251 -11.63 -14.69 25.95
C PHE A 251 -13.03 -14.84 25.33
N VAL A 252 -14.03 -15.28 26.10
CA VAL A 252 -15.41 -15.47 25.61
C VAL A 252 -16.04 -14.13 25.20
N LYS A 253 -15.70 -13.03 25.85
CA LYS A 253 -16.15 -11.69 25.43
C LYS A 253 -15.61 -11.31 24.04
N ALA A 254 -14.37 -11.67 23.72
CA ALA A 254 -13.76 -11.41 22.41
C ALA A 254 -14.18 -12.45 21.36
N HIS A 255 -14.45 -13.68 21.78
CA HIS A 255 -14.86 -14.81 20.97
C HIS A 255 -16.11 -15.47 21.57
N PRO A 256 -17.31 -14.89 21.33
CA PRO A 256 -18.56 -15.41 21.89
C PRO A 256 -18.92 -16.83 21.46
N ASP A 257 -18.30 -17.30 20.37
CA ASP A 257 -18.43 -18.65 19.81
C ASP A 257 -17.01 -19.25 19.60
N PRO A 258 -16.41 -19.86 20.65
CA PRO A 258 -15.06 -20.43 20.58
C PRO A 258 -14.94 -21.65 19.65
N ASP A 259 -16.05 -22.32 19.36
CA ASP A 259 -16.11 -23.48 18.48
C ASP A 259 -16.21 -23.09 17.00
N ARG A 260 -16.15 -21.80 16.69
CA ARG A 260 -16.12 -21.29 15.33
C ARG A 260 -14.72 -20.82 14.96
N LYS A 261 -14.23 -21.36 13.84
CA LYS A 261 -12.97 -20.90 13.25
C LYS A 261 -13.03 -19.40 12.91
N ILE A 262 -11.93 -18.72 13.20
CA ILE A 262 -11.70 -17.31 12.87
C ILE A 262 -10.56 -17.18 11.85
N MET A 263 -10.73 -16.24 10.93
CA MET A 263 -9.68 -15.85 10.01
C MET A 263 -8.92 -14.67 10.63
N TYR A 264 -7.66 -14.89 11.03
CA TYR A 264 -6.84 -13.80 11.54
C TYR A 264 -6.54 -12.79 10.42
N GLY A 265 -6.90 -11.53 10.67
CA GLY A 265 -6.57 -10.43 9.77
C GLY A 265 -5.06 -10.18 9.68
N ASN A 266 -4.63 -9.31 8.77
CA ASN A 266 -3.21 -9.01 8.53
C ASN A 266 -2.36 -10.18 8.03
N HIS A 267 -2.94 -11.34 7.70
CA HIS A 267 -2.23 -12.43 7.04
C HIS A 267 -2.32 -12.27 5.50
N THR A 268 -1.29 -12.75 4.81
CA THR A 268 -1.24 -12.85 3.36
C THR A 268 -0.68 -14.22 3.03
N PHE A 269 -1.34 -14.94 2.13
CA PHE A 269 -0.99 -16.30 1.75
C PHE A 269 -0.45 -16.30 0.32
N ARG A 270 0.70 -16.93 0.10
CA ARG A 270 1.18 -17.30 -1.24
C ARG A 270 0.82 -18.76 -1.49
N LEU A 271 0.02 -19.00 -2.51
CA LEU A 271 -0.56 -20.32 -2.81
C LEU A 271 -0.18 -20.71 -4.24
N SER A 272 0.11 -21.99 -4.47
CA SER A 272 0.28 -22.52 -5.83
C SER A 272 -1.06 -22.91 -6.42
N TYR A 273 -1.31 -22.50 -7.67
CA TYR A 273 -2.50 -22.88 -8.43
C TYR A 273 -2.14 -22.99 -9.92
N ARG A 274 -2.23 -24.21 -10.48
CA ARG A 274 -1.97 -24.48 -11.92
C ARG A 274 -0.67 -23.87 -12.46
N GLY A 275 0.42 -23.96 -11.69
CA GLY A 275 1.74 -23.41 -12.07
C GLY A 275 1.87 -21.89 -11.92
N THR A 276 0.84 -21.22 -11.40
CA THR A 276 0.88 -19.81 -11.02
C THR A 276 0.92 -19.64 -9.51
N VAL A 277 1.40 -18.49 -9.04
CA VAL A 277 1.39 -18.12 -7.62
C VAL A 277 0.26 -17.12 -7.39
N LEU A 278 -0.66 -17.47 -6.51
CA LEU A 278 -1.71 -16.57 -6.02
C LEU A 278 -1.19 -15.84 -4.77
N ARG A 279 -1.56 -14.57 -4.61
CA ARG A 279 -1.26 -13.78 -3.42
C ARG A 279 -2.54 -13.24 -2.81
N VAL A 280 -3.07 -13.98 -1.85
CA VAL A 280 -4.42 -13.75 -1.30
C VAL A 280 -4.32 -13.19 0.13
N PRO A 281 -4.90 -12.02 0.41
CA PRO A 281 -4.97 -11.50 1.78
C PRO A 281 -6.08 -12.23 2.56
N ALA A 282 -5.89 -12.44 3.86
CA ALA A 282 -6.88 -13.09 4.72
C ALA A 282 -8.25 -12.39 4.69
N GLU A 283 -8.25 -11.06 4.51
CA GLU A 283 -9.46 -10.26 4.39
C GLU A 283 -10.30 -10.62 3.15
N ALA A 284 -9.67 -11.09 2.06
CA ALA A 284 -10.41 -11.60 0.89
C ALA A 284 -11.06 -12.96 1.20
N ILE A 285 -10.32 -13.86 1.88
CA ILE A 285 -10.84 -15.18 2.26
C ILE A 285 -11.99 -15.06 3.26
N HIS A 286 -11.86 -14.15 4.22
CA HIS A 286 -12.90 -13.87 5.20
C HIS A 286 -14.19 -13.33 4.56
N GLN A 287 -14.09 -12.51 3.51
CA GLN A 287 -15.26 -11.99 2.77
C GLN A 287 -15.99 -13.08 1.97
N HIS A 288 -15.32 -14.19 1.68
CA HIS A 288 -15.84 -15.29 0.86
C HIS A 288 -15.56 -16.64 1.52
N PRO A 289 -16.21 -16.96 2.66
CA PRO A 289 -15.88 -18.14 3.45
C PRO A 289 -16.13 -19.47 2.73
N ALA A 290 -17.01 -19.49 1.72
CA ALA A 290 -17.31 -20.68 0.93
C ALA A 290 -16.41 -20.86 -0.31
N TYR A 291 -15.52 -19.91 -0.60
CA TYR A 291 -14.67 -19.98 -1.79
C TYR A 291 -13.58 -21.04 -1.67
N ARG A 292 -13.40 -21.77 -2.75
CA ARG A 292 -12.37 -22.77 -2.97
C ARG A 292 -11.10 -22.11 -3.50
N LEU A 293 -9.98 -22.85 -3.52
CA LEU A 293 -8.73 -22.35 -4.09
C LEU A 293 -8.92 -21.83 -5.53
N ALA A 294 -9.64 -22.58 -6.36
CA ALA A 294 -9.92 -22.20 -7.75
C ALA A 294 -10.64 -20.85 -7.88
N ASP A 295 -11.51 -20.49 -6.93
CA ASP A 295 -12.24 -19.23 -6.97
C ASP A 295 -11.31 -18.02 -6.81
N PHE A 296 -10.13 -18.21 -6.20
CA PHE A 296 -9.12 -17.16 -6.01
C PHE A 296 -8.14 -17.01 -7.19
N GLN A 297 -8.33 -17.68 -8.34
CA GLN A 297 -7.42 -17.60 -9.50
C GLN A 297 -7.12 -16.15 -9.98
N HIS A 298 -8.08 -15.24 -9.79
CA HIS A 298 -7.96 -13.82 -10.14
C HIS A 298 -6.96 -13.04 -9.24
N TRP A 299 -6.47 -13.65 -8.16
CA TRP A 299 -5.46 -13.11 -7.23
C TRP A 299 -4.02 -13.50 -7.61
N THR A 300 -3.77 -13.81 -8.88
CA THR A 300 -2.42 -14.12 -9.38
C THR A 300 -1.44 -12.98 -9.03
N GLU A 301 -0.23 -13.35 -8.56
CA GLU A 301 0.80 -12.39 -8.14
C GLU A 301 1.31 -11.56 -9.32
N GLN A 302 1.39 -12.19 -10.49
CA GLN A 302 1.62 -11.50 -11.77
C GLN A 302 0.28 -11.00 -12.32
N PRO A 303 0.23 -9.76 -12.86
CA PRO A 303 -0.93 -9.31 -13.60
C PRO A 303 -1.17 -10.21 -14.82
N ALA A 304 -2.45 -10.49 -15.11
CA ALA A 304 -2.87 -11.11 -16.36
C ALA A 304 -2.76 -10.14 -17.54
#